data_AF-A0A372BVS2-F1
#
_entry.id   AF-A0A372BVS2-F1
#
_cell.length_a   1.000
_cell.length_b   1.000
_cell.length_c   1.000
_cell.angle_alpha   90.00
_cell.angle_beta   90.00
_cell.angle_gamma   90.00
#
_symmetry.space_group_name_H-M   'P 1'
#
loop_
_entity.id
_entity.type
_entity.pdbx_description
1 polymer ?
#
loop_
_entity_poly.entity_id
_entity_poly.type
_entity_poly.pdbx_seq_one_letter_code
_entity_poly.pdbx_strand_id
1 'polypeptide(L)'
;MGSPAVPRPLGRLAMRFGFSAGKQNAKDRKHIMSSSAIAVIHSGSNDKEHWIEAGRCYQRMALRATALGLRNAFINQPVEVTSLRPEFAKFLGLGDRRPAPGKRTN
;
A
#
# COMPACT_ATOMS: atom_id res chain seq x y z
N MET A 1 -7.63 14.59 -9.13
CA MET A 1 -8.63 14.60 -10.21
C MET A 1 -9.88 13.93 -9.68
N GLY A 2 -10.97 14.68 -9.61
CA GLY A 2 -12.23 14.23 -9.00
C GLY A 2 -12.85 13.11 -9.82
N SER A 3 -13.24 12.03 -9.14
CA SER A 3 -14.00 10.97 -9.80
C SER A 3 -15.41 11.50 -10.11
N PRO A 4 -15.95 11.26 -11.32
CA PRO A 4 -17.34 11.59 -11.64
C PRO A 4 -18.27 10.97 -10.59
N ALA A 5 -19.35 11.66 -10.24
CA ALA A 5 -20.37 11.10 -9.34
C ALA A 5 -21.02 9.87 -9.99
N VAL A 6 -20.50 8.68 -9.68
CA VAL A 6 -21.03 7.42 -10.20
C VAL A 6 -22.38 7.14 -9.54
N PRO A 7 -23.45 6.85 -10.30
CA PRO A 7 -24.75 6.52 -9.74
C PRO A 7 -24.64 5.41 -8.69
N ARG A 8 -25.27 5.60 -7.52
CA ARG A 8 -25.22 4.66 -6.37
C ARG A 8 -25.37 3.17 -6.74
N PRO A 9 -26.27 2.74 -7.65
CA PRO A 9 -26.34 1.33 -8.04
C PRO A 9 -25.11 0.85 -8.85
N LEU A 10 -24.56 1.68 -9.74
CA LEU A 10 -23.34 1.38 -10.49
C LEU A 10 -22.10 1.35 -9.59
N GLY A 11 -22.02 2.25 -8.61
CA GLY A 11 -20.97 2.22 -7.58
C GLY A 11 -21.06 0.98 -6.69
N ARG A 12 -22.27 0.55 -6.33
CA ARG A 12 -22.50 -0.68 -5.55
C ARG A 12 -22.17 -1.95 -6.36
N LEU A 13 -22.45 -1.94 -7.67
CA LEU A 13 -22.08 -3.00 -8.59
C LEU A 13 -20.56 -3.06 -8.79
N ALA A 14 -19.90 -1.92 -9.01
CA ALA A 14 -18.45 -1.82 -9.10
C ALA A 14 -17.74 -2.27 -7.82
N MET A 15 -18.29 -1.99 -6.63
CA MET A 15 -17.76 -2.54 -5.37
C MET A 15 -17.97 -4.06 -5.25
N ARG A 16 -19.13 -4.59 -5.66
CA ARG A 16 -19.40 -6.05 -5.64
C ARG A 16 -18.52 -6.84 -6.61
N PHE A 17 -18.21 -6.29 -7.78
CA PHE A 17 -17.49 -6.99 -8.84
C PHE A 17 -15.99 -6.60 -8.95
N GLY A 18 -15.62 -5.41 -8.49
CA GLY A 18 -14.27 -4.83 -8.59
C GLY A 18 -13.38 -5.00 -7.37
N PHE A 19 -13.94 -5.34 -6.19
CA PHE A 19 -13.18 -5.52 -4.93
C PHE A 19 -13.32 -6.95 -4.37
N SER A 20 -13.18 -7.97 -5.21
CA SER A 20 -12.93 -9.30 -4.67
C SER A 20 -11.48 -9.33 -4.16
N ALA A 21 -11.30 -9.39 -2.84
CA ALA A 21 -9.98 -9.51 -2.21
C ALA A 21 -9.14 -10.63 -2.84
N GLY A 22 -9.77 -11.73 -3.28
CA GLY A 22 -9.10 -12.80 -4.00
C GLY A 22 -8.51 -12.39 -5.36
N LYS A 23 -9.24 -11.59 -6.15
CA LYS A 23 -8.73 -11.07 -7.44
C LYS A 23 -7.59 -10.07 -7.25
N GLN A 24 -7.71 -9.20 -6.24
CA GLN A 24 -6.66 -8.24 -5.90
C GLN A 24 -5.39 -8.98 -5.43
N ASN A 25 -5.53 -9.96 -4.53
CA ASN A 25 -4.41 -10.79 -4.07
C ASN A 25 -3.73 -11.56 -5.21
N ALA A 26 -4.50 -12.12 -6.15
CA ALA A 26 -3.94 -12.83 -7.31
C ALA A 26 -3.13 -11.88 -8.21
N LYS A 27 -3.63 -10.66 -8.44
CA LYS A 27 -2.93 -9.63 -9.21
C LYS A 27 -1.65 -9.16 -8.52
N ASP A 28 -1.73 -8.88 -7.23
CA ASP A 28 -0.57 -8.44 -6.44
C ASP A 28 0.49 -9.55 -6.37
N ARG A 29 0.08 -10.81 -6.17
CA ARG A 29 0.98 -11.97 -6.25
C ARG A 29 1.65 -12.05 -7.62
N LYS A 30 0.91 -11.89 -8.72
CA LYS A 30 1.50 -11.90 -10.06
C LYS A 30 2.56 -10.82 -10.22
N HIS A 31 2.26 -9.58 -9.80
CA HIS A 31 3.19 -8.47 -9.89
C HIS A 31 4.44 -8.71 -9.02
N ILE A 32 4.26 -9.20 -7.79
CA ILE A 32 5.36 -9.55 -6.89
C ILE A 32 6.26 -10.61 -7.52
N MET A 33 5.69 -11.71 -8.01
CA MET A 33 6.46 -12.82 -8.58
C MET A 33 7.16 -12.46 -9.90
N SER A 34 6.64 -11.48 -10.65
CA SER A 34 7.26 -11.00 -11.88
C SER A 34 8.20 -9.80 -11.67
N SER A 35 8.37 -9.32 -10.44
CA SER A 35 9.25 -8.19 -10.13
C SER A 35 10.68 -8.65 -9.87
N SER A 36 11.66 -7.88 -10.32
CA SER A 36 13.08 -8.15 -10.06
C SER A 36 13.50 -7.84 -8.63
N ALA A 37 12.76 -6.98 -7.93
CA ALA A 37 13.02 -6.60 -6.55
C ALA A 37 11.76 -6.06 -5.86
N ILE A 38 11.76 -6.10 -4.52
CA ILE A 38 10.75 -5.49 -3.66
C ILE A 38 11.45 -4.54 -2.70
N ALA A 39 10.99 -3.30 -2.63
CA ALA A 39 11.45 -2.32 -1.65
C ALA A 39 10.35 -2.11 -0.61
N VAL A 40 10.73 -2.18 0.67
CA VAL A 40 9.84 -1.87 1.79
C VAL A 40 10.33 -0.59 2.46
N ILE A 41 9.42 0.38 2.59
CA ILE A 41 9.69 1.64 3.28
C ILE A 41 8.96 1.59 4.61
N HIS A 42 9.70 1.73 5.70
CA HIS A 42 9.14 1.77 7.05
C HIS A 42 9.67 3.00 7.79
N SER A 43 8.94 3.42 8.84
CA SER A 43 9.36 4.46 9.76
C SER A 43 9.70 3.87 11.13
N GLY A 44 10.48 4.60 11.93
CA GLY A 44 10.83 4.21 13.31
C GLY A 44 9.66 4.37 14.30
N SER A 45 8.72 5.26 13.99
CA SER A 45 7.52 5.56 14.79
C SER A 45 6.27 5.62 13.90
N ASN A 46 5.10 5.53 14.53
CA ASN A 46 3.78 5.62 13.89
C ASN A 46 3.06 6.92 14.30
N ASP A 47 3.66 8.05 13.97
CA ASP A 47 3.10 9.38 14.13
C ASP A 47 3.07 10.13 12.79
N LYS A 48 2.42 11.31 12.78
CA LYS A 48 2.19 12.09 11.56
C LYS A 48 3.49 12.51 10.87
N GLU A 49 4.51 12.87 11.64
CA GLU A 49 5.80 13.32 11.08
C GLU A 49 6.48 12.18 10.33
N HIS A 50 6.48 11.00 10.94
CA HIS A 50 7.03 9.79 10.33
C HIS A 50 6.24 9.32 9.11
N TRP A 51 4.93 9.54 9.06
CA TRP A 51 4.14 9.25 7.86
C TRP A 51 4.50 10.18 6.70
N ILE A 52 4.70 11.47 6.98
CA ILE A 52 5.12 12.44 5.97
C ILE A 52 6.51 12.07 5.45
N GLU A 53 7.44 11.72 6.34
CA GLU A 53 8.80 11.38 5.96
C GLU A 53 8.88 10.07 5.16
N ALA A 54 8.10 9.04 5.54
CA ALA A 54 7.96 7.83 4.74
C ALA A 54 7.45 8.13 3.32
N GLY A 55 6.47 9.04 3.18
CA GLY A 55 5.97 9.51 1.89
C GLY A 55 7.04 10.24 1.05
N ARG A 56 7.84 11.11 1.69
CA ARG A 56 8.95 11.82 1.03
C ARG A 56 10.04 10.85 0.56
N CYS A 57 10.40 9.88 1.39
CA CYS A 57 11.35 8.83 1.05
C CYS A 57 10.87 8.03 -0.17
N TYR A 58 9.60 7.60 -0.17
CA TYR A 58 8.99 6.92 -1.31
C TYR A 58 9.03 7.77 -2.58
N GLN A 59 8.65 9.05 -2.51
CA GLN A 59 8.67 9.93 -3.68
C GLN A 59 10.07 10.05 -4.27
N ARG A 60 11.11 10.25 -3.44
CA ARG A 60 12.50 10.34 -3.91
C ARG A 60 12.95 9.05 -4.59
N MET A 61 12.64 7.90 -3.99
CA MET A 61 12.94 6.59 -4.59
C MET A 61 12.24 6.41 -5.93
N ALA A 62 10.93 6.70 -6.00
CA ALA A 62 10.14 6.53 -7.22
C ALA A 62 10.64 7.45 -8.35
N LEU A 63 10.98 8.71 -8.05
CA LEU A 63 11.55 9.64 -9.02
C LEU A 63 12.93 9.19 -9.49
N ARG A 64 13.77 8.67 -8.59
CA ARG A 64 15.08 8.14 -8.95
C ARG A 64 14.96 6.91 -9.84
N ALA A 65 14.04 5.99 -9.52
CA ALA A 65 13.74 4.83 -10.35
C ALA A 65 13.31 5.24 -11.76
N THR A 66 12.42 6.23 -11.88
CA THR A 66 12.00 6.78 -13.17
C THR A 66 13.17 7.38 -13.95
N ALA A 67 14.04 8.15 -13.29
CA ALA A 67 15.24 8.71 -13.92
C ALA A 67 16.21 7.63 -14.44
N LEU A 68 16.21 6.45 -13.80
CA LEU A 68 16.99 5.28 -14.22
C LEU A 68 16.25 4.39 -15.25
N GLY A 69 15.06 4.78 -15.70
CA GLY A 69 14.25 3.98 -16.63
C GLY A 69 13.58 2.75 -16.01
N LEU A 70 13.61 2.62 -14.68
CA LEU A 70 12.99 1.50 -13.96
C LEU A 70 11.48 1.70 -13.82
N ARG A 71 10.73 0.62 -13.99
CA ARG A 71 9.29 0.58 -13.70
C ARG A 71 9.10 0.19 -12.24
N ASN A 72 8.24 0.91 -11.53
CA ASN A 72 7.82 0.57 -10.18
C ASN A 72 6.28 0.49 -10.12
N ALA A 73 5.76 -0.28 -9.18
CA ALA A 73 4.35 -0.37 -8.87
C ALA A 73 4.17 -0.27 -7.36
N PHE A 74 3.39 0.71 -6.91
CA PHE A 74 3.09 0.88 -5.50
C PHE A 74 2.06 -0.14 -5.04
N ILE A 75 2.32 -0.78 -3.89
CA ILE A 75 1.42 -1.76 -3.28
C ILE A 75 1.16 -1.32 -1.83
N ASN A 76 -0.11 -1.11 -1.48
CA ASN A 76 -0.51 -0.63 -0.15
C ASN A 76 -1.42 -1.62 0.60
N GLN A 77 -2.10 -2.52 -0.13
CA GLN A 77 -2.98 -3.54 0.44
C GLN A 77 -2.39 -4.34 1.62
N PRO A 78 -1.10 -4.74 1.63
CA PRO A 78 -0.50 -5.48 2.73
C PRO A 78 -0.55 -4.76 4.08
N VAL A 79 -0.61 -3.42 4.06
CA VAL A 79 -0.68 -2.61 5.27
C VAL A 79 -2.08 -2.04 5.53
N GLU A 80 -3.00 -2.05 4.56
CA GLU A 80 -4.35 -1.50 4.72
C GLU A 80 -5.18 -2.19 5.82
N VAL A 81 -4.93 -3.48 6.09
CA VAL A 81 -5.61 -4.22 7.15
C VAL A 81 -4.87 -4.06 8.48
N THR A 82 -5.46 -3.29 9.40
CA THR A 82 -4.81 -2.95 10.68
C THR A 82 -4.37 -4.16 11.50
N SER A 83 -5.13 -5.25 11.47
CA SER A 83 -4.83 -6.49 12.22
C SER A 83 -3.67 -7.30 11.64
N LEU A 84 -3.36 -7.17 10.35
CA LEU A 84 -2.30 -7.94 9.69
C LEU A 84 -0.92 -7.28 9.81
N ARG A 85 -0.87 -6.01 10.19
CA ARG A 85 0.37 -5.24 10.29
C ARG A 85 1.41 -5.79 11.27
N PRO A 86 1.06 -6.25 12.48
CA PRO A 86 2.06 -6.80 13.40
C PRO A 86 2.69 -8.08 12.84
N GLU A 87 1.87 -8.94 12.22
CA GLU A 87 2.34 -10.15 11.57
C GLU A 87 3.22 -9.83 10.37
N PHE A 88 2.83 -8.84 9.55
CA PHE A 88 3.63 -8.39 8.42
C PHE A 88 4.95 -7.74 8.86
N ALA A 89 4.96 -6.96 9.93
CA ALA A 89 6.18 -6.40 10.51
C ALA A 89 7.13 -7.49 11.02
N LYS A 90 6.59 -8.51 11.69
CA LYS A 90 7.33 -9.69 12.14
C LYS A 90 7.92 -10.47 10.96
N PHE A 91 7.13 -10.70 9.91
CA PHE A 91 7.58 -11.36 8.67
C PHE A 91 8.75 -10.61 8.03
N LEU A 92 8.70 -9.27 8.02
CA LEU A 92 9.75 -8.41 7.48
C LEU A 92 10.96 -8.23 8.41
N GLY A 93 10.97 -8.86 9.60
CA GLY A 93 12.04 -8.70 10.58
C GLY A 93 12.13 -7.30 11.19
N LEU A 94 11.05 -6.51 11.11
CA LEU A 94 11.00 -5.12 11.60
C LEU A 94 10.74 -5.03 13.11
N GLY A 95 10.51 -6.16 13.80
CA GLY A 95 10.09 -6.21 15.21
C GLY A 95 8.66 -5.67 15.39
N ASP A 96 8.33 -5.16 16.57
CA ASP A 96 7.03 -4.51 16.85
C ASP A 96 6.84 -3.14 16.14
N ARG A 97 7.67 -2.83 15.15
CA ARG A 97 7.64 -1.55 14.44
C ARG A 97 6.56 -1.57 13.37
N ARG A 98 5.55 -0.74 13.63
CA ARG A 98 4.20 -0.76 13.04
C ARG A 98 4.17 -0.12 11.64
N PRO A 99 3.75 -0.83 10.58
CA PRO A 99 3.26 -0.22 9.34
C PRO A 99 1.88 0.44 9.59
N ALA A 100 1.54 1.61 9.01
CA ALA A 100 0.21 2.27 9.12
C ALA A 100 -0.75 1.86 7.95
N PRO A 101 -2.09 2.14 7.85
CA PRO A 101 -2.96 3.25 8.36
C PRO A 101 -3.98 3.07 9.53
N GLY A 102 -4.24 4.16 10.28
CA GLY A 102 -5.13 4.18 11.46
C GLY A 102 -6.65 4.04 11.26
N LYS A 103 -7.37 3.88 12.38
CA LYS A 103 -8.77 4.28 12.54
C LYS A 103 -8.90 5.23 13.75
N ARG A 104 -9.67 6.30 13.53
CA ARG A 104 -10.14 7.26 14.54
C ARG A 104 -11.05 6.56 15.55
N THR A 105 -10.89 6.88 16.83
CA THR A 105 -11.93 6.77 17.85
C THR A 105 -12.35 8.18 18.24
N ASN A 106 -13.55 8.56 17.83
CA ASN A 106 -14.53 9.23 18.67
C ASN A 106 -15.91 8.81 18.15
#